data_AF-A0A537KWW1-F1
#
_entry.id   AF-A0A537KWW1-F1
#
_cell.length_a   1.000
_cell.length_b   1.000
_cell.length_c   1.000
_cell.angle_alpha   90.00
_cell.angle_beta   90.00
_cell.angle_gamma   90.00
#
_symmetry.space_group_name_H-M   'P 1'
#
loop_
_entity.id
_entity.type
_entity.pdbx_description
1 polymer ?
#
loop_
_entity_poly.entity_id
_entity_poly.type
_entity_poly.pdbx_seq_one_letter_code
_entity_poly.pdbx_strand_id
1 'polypeptide(L)'
;AAGGDPMEAIAGGVNIGDDTDTVAIIAGSMAGALRGFGAVPKDLYEQLERANALHLTDVARGLAAVAQRGQTARVGTEERR
;
A
#
# COMPACT_ATOMS: atom_id res chain seq x y z
N ALA A 1 -14.83 -8.01 -7.71
CA ALA A 1 -14.98 -6.58 -8.06
C ALA A 1 -13.76 -6.11 -8.86
N ALA A 2 -12.60 -5.82 -8.25
CA ALA A 2 -11.45 -5.22 -8.95
C ALA A 2 -10.29 -6.18 -9.33
N GLY A 3 -10.39 -7.50 -9.08
CA GLY A 3 -9.33 -8.47 -9.45
C GLY A 3 -7.94 -8.21 -8.83
N GLY A 4 -7.88 -7.39 -7.77
CA GLY A 4 -6.64 -6.90 -7.17
C GLY A 4 -6.03 -5.69 -7.87
N ASP A 5 -6.59 -5.17 -8.97
CA ASP A 5 -6.12 -3.95 -9.60
C ASP A 5 -6.31 -2.74 -8.66
N PRO A 6 -5.23 -2.00 -8.33
CA PRO A 6 -5.31 -0.89 -7.38
C PRO A 6 -6.13 0.29 -7.89
N MET A 7 -6.10 0.58 -9.19
CA MET A 7 -6.83 1.72 -9.75
C MET A 7 -8.32 1.44 -9.86
N GLU A 8 -8.70 0.21 -10.24
CA GLU A 8 -10.11 -0.21 -10.19
C GLU A 8 -10.64 -0.25 -8.74
N ALA A 9 -9.82 -0.69 -7.78
CA ALA A 9 -10.20 -0.67 -6.37
C ALA A 9 -10.39 0.76 -5.83
N ILE A 10 -9.47 1.67 -6.15
CA ILE A 10 -9.58 3.10 -5.81
C ILE A 10 -10.82 3.70 -6.48
N ALA A 11 -11.01 3.47 -7.77
CA ALA A 11 -12.17 3.98 -8.52
C ALA A 11 -13.49 3.48 -7.90
N GLY A 12 -13.58 2.22 -7.50
CA GLY A 12 -14.73 1.70 -6.78
C GLY A 12 -14.95 2.38 -5.42
N GLY A 13 -13.86 2.56 -4.65
CA GLY A 13 -13.90 3.21 -3.33
C GLY A 13 -14.35 4.66 -3.39
N VAL A 14 -13.83 5.45 -4.34
CA VAL A 14 -14.21 6.87 -4.45
C VAL A 14 -15.65 7.08 -4.94
N ASN A 15 -16.27 6.07 -5.58
CA ASN A 15 -17.62 6.14 -6.12
C ASN A 15 -18.68 5.48 -5.23
N ILE A 16 -18.32 4.96 -4.05
CA ILE A 16 -19.26 4.25 -3.16
C ILE A 16 -20.17 5.20 -2.35
N GLY A 17 -19.75 6.47 -2.20
CA GLY A 17 -20.39 7.47 -1.33
C GLY A 17 -19.82 7.49 0.09
N ASP A 18 -20.22 8.50 0.89
CA ASP A 18 -19.78 8.72 2.28
C ASP A 18 -18.26 9.00 2.43
N ASP A 19 -17.54 8.25 3.27
CA ASP A 19 -16.10 8.40 3.57
C ASP A 19 -15.22 7.78 2.46
N THR A 20 -15.28 8.44 1.30
CA THR A 20 -14.74 7.93 0.04
C THR A 20 -13.21 7.86 -0.02
N ASP A 21 -12.50 8.80 0.59
CA ASP A 21 -11.03 8.82 0.60
C ASP A 21 -10.49 7.72 1.50
N THR A 22 -11.04 7.52 2.70
CA THR A 22 -10.63 6.45 3.60
C THR A 22 -10.83 5.07 2.98
N VAL A 23 -12.01 4.81 2.40
CA VAL A 23 -12.30 3.52 1.74
C VAL A 23 -11.38 3.30 0.54
N ALA A 24 -11.18 4.31 -0.30
CA ALA A 24 -10.30 4.21 -1.46
C ALA A 24 -8.83 3.96 -1.07
N ILE A 25 -8.34 4.63 -0.03
CA ILE A 25 -6.96 4.45 0.48
C ILE A 25 -6.76 3.02 0.96
N ILE A 26 -7.67 2.49 1.78
CA ILE A 26 -7.54 1.14 2.34
C ILE A 26 -7.63 0.09 1.22
N ALA A 27 -8.67 0.17 0.36
CA ALA A 27 -8.87 -0.78 -0.72
C ALA A 27 -7.71 -0.75 -1.75
N GLY A 28 -7.29 0.45 -2.15
CA GLY A 28 -6.16 0.65 -3.06
C GLY A 28 -4.84 0.14 -2.49
N SER A 29 -4.57 0.37 -1.20
CA SER A 29 -3.35 -0.11 -0.54
C SER A 29 -3.29 -1.64 -0.50
N MET A 30 -4.41 -2.29 -0.19
CA MET A 30 -4.48 -3.76 -0.19
C MET A 30 -4.29 -4.34 -1.59
N ALA A 31 -4.95 -3.76 -2.59
CA ALA A 31 -4.81 -4.16 -3.99
C ALA A 31 -3.37 -3.95 -4.51
N GLY A 32 -2.75 -2.81 -4.20
CA GLY A 32 -1.36 -2.50 -4.53
C GLY A 32 -0.36 -3.44 -3.86
N ALA A 33 -0.58 -3.82 -2.60
CA ALA A 33 0.25 -4.81 -1.91
C ALA A 33 0.16 -6.20 -2.57
N LEU A 34 -1.01 -6.58 -3.08
CA LEU A 34 -1.23 -7.85 -3.76
C LEU A 34 -0.59 -7.91 -5.16
N ARG A 35 -0.70 -6.83 -5.95
CA ARG A 35 -0.19 -6.79 -7.34
C ARG A 35 1.23 -6.26 -7.46
N GLY A 36 1.74 -5.63 -6.42
CA GLY A 36 3.04 -4.95 -6.40
C GLY A 36 2.99 -3.52 -6.92
N PHE A 37 4.03 -2.74 -6.58
CA PHE A 37 4.13 -1.31 -6.88
C PHE A 37 4.04 -0.98 -8.37
N GLY A 38 4.49 -1.88 -9.26
CA GLY A 38 4.41 -1.70 -10.70
C GLY A 38 2.99 -1.61 -11.27
N ALA A 39 1.97 -1.98 -10.50
CA ALA A 39 0.56 -1.84 -10.87
C ALA A 39 0.00 -0.42 -10.65
N VAL A 40 0.72 0.45 -9.92
CA VAL A 40 0.32 1.84 -9.69
C VAL A 40 0.86 2.70 -10.84
N PRO A 41 0.02 3.54 -11.49
CA PRO A 41 0.46 4.44 -12.57
C PRO A 41 1.60 5.36 -12.11
N LYS A 42 2.66 5.40 -12.93
CA LYS A 42 3.90 6.09 -12.61
C LYS A 42 3.75 7.60 -12.47
N ASP A 43 2.99 8.18 -13.38
CA ASP A 43 2.69 9.60 -13.43
C ASP A 43 2.07 10.12 -12.13
N LEU A 44 1.19 9.33 -11.50
CA LEU A 44 0.52 9.71 -10.25
C LEU A 44 1.49 9.88 -9.08
N TYR A 45 2.33 8.87 -8.80
CA TYR A 45 3.26 8.97 -7.68
C TYR A 45 4.42 9.95 -7.96
N GLU A 46 4.85 10.09 -9.22
CA GLU A 46 5.85 11.09 -9.57
C GLU A 46 5.32 12.51 -9.41
N GLN A 47 4.04 12.75 -9.72
CA GLN A 47 3.40 14.04 -9.45
C GLN A 47 3.40 14.34 -7.95
N LEU A 48 3.04 13.34 -7.13
CA LEU A 48 3.00 13.50 -5.68
C LEU A 48 4.40 13.81 -5.11
N GLU A 49 5.43 13.12 -5.58
CA GLU A 49 6.82 13.35 -5.18
C GLU A 49 7.34 14.72 -5.60
N ARG A 50 7.07 15.15 -6.84
CA ARG A 50 7.46 16.49 -7.29
C ARG A 50 6.82 17.60 -6.46
N ALA A 51 5.60 17.38 -6.00
CA ALA A 51 4.86 18.38 -5.22
C ALA A 51 5.27 18.40 -3.74
N ASN A 52 5.71 17.28 -3.15
CA ASN A 52 5.77 17.13 -1.70
C ASN A 52 7.09 16.53 -1.15
N ALA A 53 8.02 16.05 -1.98
CA ALA A 53 9.26 15.40 -1.55
C ALA A 53 9.06 14.35 -0.44
N LEU A 54 8.15 13.41 -0.67
CA LEU A 54 7.70 12.43 0.33
C LEU A 54 8.68 11.27 0.50
N HIS A 55 9.54 11.01 -0.48
CA HIS A 55 10.47 9.88 -0.48
C HIS A 55 9.75 8.54 -0.24
N LEU A 56 8.62 8.33 -0.92
CA LEU A 56 7.68 7.20 -0.78
C LEU A 56 8.40 5.86 -0.83
N THR A 57 9.39 5.70 -1.71
CA THR A 57 10.17 4.45 -1.84
C THR A 57 10.99 4.18 -0.58
N ASP A 58 11.62 5.19 -0.01
CA ASP A 58 12.46 5.03 1.18
C ASP A 58 11.62 4.77 2.42
N VAL A 59 10.49 5.48 2.55
CA VAL A 59 9.49 5.24 3.61
C VAL A 59 8.97 3.80 3.52
N ALA A 60 8.56 3.34 2.34
CA ALA A 60 8.06 1.98 2.14
C ALA A 60 9.12 0.92 2.49
N ARG A 61 10.38 1.11 2.06
CA ARG A 61 11.49 0.22 2.42
C ARG A 61 11.74 0.18 3.92
N GLY A 62 11.73 1.33 4.58
CA GLY A 62 11.91 1.44 6.03
C GLY A 62 10.84 0.68 6.80
N LEU A 63 9.56 0.88 6.45
CA LEU A 63 8.42 0.18 7.05
C LEU A 63 8.48 -1.32 6.81
N ALA A 64 8.80 -1.76 5.58
CA ALA A 64 8.95 -3.18 5.25
C ALA A 64 10.06 -3.84 6.09
N ALA A 65 11.20 -3.17 6.25
CA ALA A 65 12.30 -3.67 7.06
C ALA A 65 11.90 -3.80 8.55
N VAL A 66 11.15 -2.84 9.10
CA VAL A 66 10.61 -2.94 10.48
C VAL A 66 9.67 -4.14 10.61
N ALA A 67 8.73 -4.30 9.67
CA ALA A 67 7.77 -5.39 9.70
C ALA A 67 8.44 -6.76 9.63
N GLN A 68 9.42 -6.93 8.75
CA GLN A 68 10.21 -8.16 8.60
C GLN A 68 10.98 -8.52 9.87
N ARG A 69 11.61 -7.54 10.54
CA ARG A 69 12.27 -7.75 11.84
C ARG A 69 11.28 -8.21 12.92
N GLY A 70 10.07 -7.66 12.92
CA GLY A 70 9.02 -8.07 13.85
C GLY A 70 8.52 -9.50 13.60
N GLN A 71 8.41 -9.91 12.33
CA GLN A 71 8.00 -11.27 11.96
C GLN A 71 9.04 -12.31 12.36
N THR A 72 10.32 -12.07 12.08
CA THR A 72 11.40 -13.01 12.46
C THR A 72 11.53 -13.16 13.97
N ALA A 73 11.35 -12.08 14.73
CA ALA A 73 11.34 -12.14 16.19
C ALA A 73 10.18 -13.00 16.73
N ARG A 74 8.97 -12.91 16.15
CA ARG A 74 7.80 -13.69 16.58
C ARG A 74 7.95 -15.18 16.27
N VAL A 75 8.39 -15.53 15.06
CA VAL A 75 8.63 -16.93 14.66
C VAL A 75 9.65 -17.60 15.58
N GLY A 76 10.77 -16.92 15.86
CA GLY A 76 11.78 -17.45 16.80
C GLY A 76 11.34 -17.49 18.27
N THR A 77 10.19 -16.92 18.62
CA THR A 77 9.58 -17.05 19.96
C THR A 77 8.58 -18.21 19.99
N GLU A 78 7.87 -18.46 18.89
CA GLU A 78 6.96 -19.59 18.71
C GLU A 78 7.69 -20.92 18.58
N GLU A 79 8.84 -20.98 17.88
CA GLU A 79 9.69 -22.19 17.79
C GLU A 79 10.38 -22.57 19.12
N ARG A 80 10.38 -21.68 20.12
CA ARG A 80 10.97 -21.90 21.45
C ARG A 80 9.95 -22.29 22.52
N ARG A 81 8.67 -22.43 22.16
CA ARG A 81 7.61 -22.97 23.02
C ARG A 81 7.29 -24.40 22.63
#